data_AF-A0A9J7KD02-F1
#
_entry.id   AF-A0A9J7KD02-F1
#
_cell.length_a   1.000
_cell.length_b   1.000
_cell.length_c   1.000
_cell.angle_alpha   90.00
_cell.angle_beta   90.00
_cell.angle_gamma   90.00
#
_symmetry.space_group_name_H-M   'P 1'
#
loop_
_entity.id
_entity.type
_entity.pdbx_description
1 polymer ?
#
loop_
_entity_poly.entity_id
_entity_poly.type
_entity_poly.pdbx_seq_one_letter_code
_entity_poly.pdbx_strand_id
1 'polypeptide(L)' 'MAGALVLKEADYVHSKDFQGYLMSTNFWGPVASWGLPIAAINDMKMSPEIISGPMTFA' A
#
# COMPACT_ATOMS: atom_id res chain seq x y z
N MET A 1 -23.14 24.61 1.63
CA MET A 1 -22.61 24.01 0.38
C MET A 1 -21.33 23.22 0.62
N ALA A 2 -20.29 23.79 1.26
CA ALA A 2 -19.05 23.07 1.57
C ALA A 2 -19.25 21.80 2.44
N GLY A 3 -20.10 21.86 3.48
CA GLY A 3 -20.37 20.69 4.33
C GLY A 3 -21.04 19.51 3.61
N ALA A 4 -21.87 19.78 2.60
CA ALA A 4 -22.52 18.73 1.81
C ALA A 4 -21.54 18.01 0.88
N LEU A 5 -20.51 18.73 0.40
CA LEU A 5 -19.43 18.13 -0.38
C LEU A 5 -18.56 17.22 0.50
N VAL A 6 -18.17 17.67 1.69
CA VAL A 6 -17.37 16.86 2.62
C VAL A 6 -18.06 15.54 2.99
N LEU A 7 -19.37 15.59 3.26
CA LEU A 7 -20.14 14.39 3.57
C LEU A 7 -20.25 13.45 2.36
N LYS A 8 -20.46 13.99 1.16
CA LYS A 8 -20.53 13.19 -0.07
C LYS A 8 -19.20 12.48 -0.38
N GLU A 9 -18.07 13.14 -0.17
CA GLU A 9 -16.75 12.51 -0.32
C GLU A 9 -16.53 11.42 0.75
N ALA A 10 -16.98 11.65 1.99
CA ALA A 10 -16.91 10.63 3.05
C ALA A 10 -17.78 9.40 2.72
N ASP A 11 -19.00 9.62 2.22
CA ASP A 11 -19.89 8.53 1.81
C ASP A 11 -19.32 7.74 0.63
N TYR A 12 -18.60 8.40 -0.29
CA TYR A 12 -17.95 7.73 -1.42
C TYR A 12 -16.83 6.78 -0.96
N VAL A 13 -16.04 7.16 0.04
CA VAL A 13 -15.01 6.27 0.63
C VAL A 13 -15.64 5.02 1.26
N HIS A 14 -16.87 5.11 1.77
CA HIS A 14 -17.60 3.96 2.31
C HIS A 14 -18.41 3.19 1.26
N SER A 15 -18.44 3.65 0.00
CA SER A 15 -19.22 3.02 -1.06
C SER A 15 -18.67 1.65 -1.48
N LYS A 16 -19.56 0.79 -1.98
CA LYS A 16 -19.18 -0.51 -2.55
C LYS A 16 -18.30 -0.37 -3.80
N ASP A 17 -18.44 0.72 -4.54
CA ASP A 17 -17.63 0.98 -5.73
C ASP A 17 -16.18 1.25 -5.35
N PHE A 18 -15.94 2.05 -4.30
CA PHE A 18 -14.58 2.29 -3.79
C PHE A 18 -13.97 1.01 -3.21
N GLN A 19 -14.75 0.24 -2.44
CA GLN A 19 -14.30 -1.07 -1.94
C GLN A 19 -13.98 -2.04 -3.10
N GLY A 20 -14.82 -2.09 -4.13
CA GLY A 20 -14.59 -2.91 -5.32
C GLY A 20 -13.36 -2.46 -6.11
N TYR A 21 -13.10 -1.16 -6.19
CA TYR A 21 -11.88 -0.61 -6.78
C TYR A 21 -10.63 -1.04 -6.00
N LEU A 22 -10.64 -0.94 -4.67
CA LEU A 22 -9.54 -1.41 -3.81
C LEU A 22 -9.30 -2.93 -3.92
N MET A 23 -10.34 -3.71 -4.16
CA MET A 23 -10.22 -5.17 -4.39
C MET A 23 -9.87 -5.52 -5.84
N SER A 24 -9.78 -4.53 -6.73
CA SER A 24 -9.50 -4.77 -8.14
C SER A 24 -8.00 -4.92 -8.42
N THR A 25 -7.68 -5.66 -9.47
CA THR A 25 -6.30 -5.82 -9.97
C THR A 25 -5.70 -4.51 -10.49
N ASN A 26 -6.54 -3.56 -10.94
CA ASN A 26 -6.09 -2.25 -11.40
C ASN A 26 -5.51 -1.40 -10.27
N PHE A 27 -5.99 -1.60 -9.04
CA PHE A 27 -5.41 -0.97 -7.85
C PHE A 27 -4.12 -1.67 -7.42
N TRP A 28 -4.15 -3.00 -7.28
CA TRP A 28 -3.01 -3.76 -6.76
C TRP A 28 -1.83 -3.90 -7.74
N GLY A 29 -2.06 -3.82 -9.06
CA GLY A 29 -0.98 -3.94 -10.05
C GLY A 29 0.11 -2.88 -9.88
N PRO A 30 -0.24 -1.59 -9.85
CA PRO A 30 0.70 -0.52 -9.51
C PRO A 30 1.26 -0.64 -8.09
N VAL A 31 0.44 -0.97 -7.09
CA VAL A 31 0.88 -1.09 -5.69
C VAL A 31 1.96 -2.17 -5.53
N ALA A 32 1.80 -3.32 -6.17
CA ALA A 32 2.81 -4.38 -6.16
C ALA A 32 4.09 -3.96 -6.91
N SER A 33 3.93 -3.25 -8.03
CA SER A 33 5.05 -2.83 -8.89
C SER A 33 5.92 -1.76 -8.23
N TRP A 34 5.30 -0.81 -7.52
CA TRP A 34 6.00 0.25 -6.79
C TRP A 34 6.35 -0.10 -5.35
N GLY A 35 5.68 -1.12 -4.78
CA GLY A 35 5.98 -1.63 -3.45
C GLY A 35 7.39 -2.17 -3.32
N LEU A 36 7.90 -2.85 -4.35
CA LEU A 36 9.28 -3.36 -4.38
C LEU A 36 10.35 -2.24 -4.37
N PRO A 37 10.28 -1.22 -5.26
CA PRO A 37 11.15 -0.06 -5.16
C PRO A 37 11.09 0.65 -3.79
N ILE A 38 9.89 0.84 -3.24
CA ILE A 38 9.72 1.51 -1.94
C ILE A 38 10.33 0.68 -0.81
N ALA A 39 10.12 -0.64 -0.82
CA ALA A 39 10.72 -1.56 0.14
C ALA A 39 12.25 -1.52 0.04
N ALA A 40 12.81 -1.56 -1.18
CA ALA A 40 14.25 -1.49 -1.39
C ALA A 40 14.87 -0.18 -0.85
N ILE A 41 14.20 0.96 -1.06
CA ILE A 41 14.64 2.26 -0.51
C ILE A 41 14.60 2.25 1.02
N ASN A 42 13.61 1.58 1.62
CA ASN A 42 13.52 1.46 3.07
C ASN A 42 14.60 0.50 3.62
N ASP A 43 14.87 -0.60 2.93
CA ASP A 43 15.90 -1.58 3.28
C ASP A 43 17.31 -0.97 3.24
N MET A 44 17.58 0.00 2.36
CA MET A 44 18.87 0.72 2.33
C MET A 44 19.25 1.38 3.67
N LYS A 45 18.28 1.61 4.56
CA LYS A 45 18.51 2.25 5.88
C LYS A 45 18.52 1.24 7.03
N MET A 46 18.19 -0.03 6.81
CA MET A 46 18.19 -1.06 7.84
C MET A 46 19.58 -1.70 7.97
N SER A 47 19.89 -2.27 9.15
CA SER A 47 21.14 -2.99 9.33
C SER A 47 21.13 -4.28 8.49
N PRO A 48 22.26 -4.66 7.88
CA PRO A 48 22.34 -5.85 7.02
C PRO A 48 21.98 -7.15 7.75
N GLU A 49 22.10 -7.20 9.08
CA GLU A 49 21.69 -8.34 9.92
C GLU A 49 20.16 -8.57 9.95
N ILE A 50 19.37 -7.52 9.70
CA ILE A 50 17.89 -7.60 9.60
C ILE A 50 17.46 -8.01 8.19
N ILE A 51 18.21 -7.58 7.17
CA ILE A 51 17.89 -7.81 5.75
C ILE A 51 18.37 -9.21 5.32
N SER A 52 19.58 -9.60 5.73
CA SER A 52 20.12 -10.94 5.56
C SER A 52 20.18 -11.63 6.92
N GLY A 53 19.12 -12.36 7.25
CA GLY A 53 19.12 -13.28 8.39
C GLY A 53 20.27 -14.31 8.26
N PRO A 54 20.62 -15.02 9.36
CA PRO A 54 21.72 -15.97 9.36
C PRO A 54 21.50 -17.03 8.27
N MET A 55 22.38 -17.05 7.27
CA MET A 55 22.37 -18.02 6.16
C MET A 55 22.91 -19.40 6.56
N THR A 56 23.23 -19.59 7.83
CA THR A 56 23.67 -20.87 8.40
C THR A 56 22.64 -21.31 9.43
N PHE A 57 21.74 -22.20 9.01
CA PHE A 57 21.14 -23.17 9.91
C PHE A 57 22.16 -24.31 10.06
N ALA A 58 22.61 -24.58 11.28
CA ALA A 58 23.29 -25.83 11.59
C ALA A 58 22.31 -27.00 11.52
#